data_AF-A0A2H9RNP2-F1
#
_entry.id   AF-A0A2H9RNP2-F1
#
_cell.length_a   1.000
_cell.length_b   1.000
_cell.length_c   1.000
_cell.angle_alpha   90.00
_cell.angle_beta   90.00
_cell.angle_gamma   90.00
#
_symmetry.space_group_name_H-M   'P 1'
#
loop_
_entity.id
_entity.type
_entity.pdbx_description
1 polymer ?
#
loop_
_entity_poly.entity_id
_entity_poly.type
_entity_poly.pdbx_seq_one_letter_code
_entity_poly.pdbx_strand_id
1 'polypeptide(L)'
;MKGKQTLVELKTIVNLQNPEYDDSFTDLPNQDKIKFRRDRVNRLRIRGYTNVEISEKIGCSLSTVEKDLQIIRERSKKWYKDESIKDYCESIQDCIIFYDNAIEDLQILYHEAIEIKEKLEILDKISEFQESKLSLYSHTQTVQNFLKNNESMQLGGIYCE
;
A
#
# COMPACT_ATOMS: atom_id res chain seq x y z
N MET A 1 7.37 13.00 10.40
CA MET A 1 6.66 12.00 11.23
C MET A 1 5.76 11.04 10.43
N LYS A 2 5.29 11.37 9.21
CA LYS A 2 4.40 10.52 8.40
C LYS A 2 5.06 9.25 7.81
N GLY A 3 6.34 9.29 7.42
CA GLY A 3 7.03 8.14 6.80
C GLY A 3 7.25 6.92 7.73
N LYS A 4 7.16 7.08 9.05
CA LYS A 4 7.19 5.94 9.99
C LYS A 4 5.85 5.20 10.05
N GLN A 5 4.76 5.86 9.67
CA GLN A 5 3.40 5.35 9.80
C GLN A 5 3.06 4.40 8.64
N THR A 6 3.42 4.81 7.41
CA THR A 6 3.30 3.99 6.19
C THR A 6 4.18 2.74 6.21
N LEU A 7 5.42 2.83 6.70
CA LEU A 7 6.30 1.64 6.89
C LEU A 7 5.75 0.65 7.91
N VAL A 8 5.06 1.14 8.96
CA VAL A 8 4.38 0.29 9.94
C VAL A 8 3.17 -0.39 9.33
N GLU A 9 2.42 0.29 8.46
CA GLU A 9 1.25 -0.27 7.77
C GLU A 9 1.64 -1.32 6.72
N LEU A 10 2.70 -1.07 5.94
CA LEU A 10 3.27 -2.06 5.01
C LEU A 10 3.89 -3.27 5.75
N LYS A 11 4.61 -3.05 6.86
CA LYS A 11 5.03 -4.14 7.76
C LYS A 11 3.85 -4.91 8.33
N THR A 12 2.74 -4.24 8.62
CA THR A 12 1.53 -4.89 9.12
C THR A 12 0.99 -5.87 8.07
N ILE A 13 0.93 -5.48 6.79
CA ILE A 13 0.48 -6.33 5.68
C ILE A 13 1.42 -7.53 5.45
N VAL A 14 2.74 -7.34 5.48
CA VAL A 14 3.73 -8.43 5.32
C VAL A 14 3.73 -9.39 6.52
N ASN A 15 3.55 -8.87 7.74
CA ASN A 15 3.44 -9.69 8.95
C ASN A 15 2.11 -10.48 9.04
N LEU A 16 1.13 -10.24 8.16
CA LEU A 16 -0.09 -11.07 8.10
C LEU A 16 0.19 -12.51 7.63
N GLN A 17 1.39 -12.77 7.08
CA GLN A 17 1.80 -14.07 6.55
C GLN A 17 2.61 -14.93 7.54
N ASN A 18 3.02 -14.40 8.69
CA ASN A 18 3.93 -15.11 9.61
C ASN A 18 3.16 -15.76 10.79
N PRO A 19 3.11 -17.11 10.90
CA PRO A 19 2.33 -17.81 11.93
C PRO A 19 2.89 -17.68 13.36
N GLU A 20 4.17 -17.33 13.53
CA GLU A 20 4.83 -17.18 14.84
C GLU A 20 4.56 -15.83 15.53
N TYR A 21 3.81 -14.92 14.90
CA TYR A 21 3.51 -13.60 15.44
C TYR A 21 2.52 -13.62 16.63
N ASP A 22 1.87 -14.76 16.88
CA ASP A 22 0.78 -14.88 17.84
C ASP A 22 1.23 -15.08 19.31
N ASP A 23 2.49 -15.46 19.56
CA ASP A 23 2.95 -15.94 20.89
C ASP A 23 3.63 -14.90 21.78
N SER A 24 3.89 -13.67 21.33
CA SER A 24 4.88 -12.81 21.98
C SER A 24 4.37 -11.57 22.73
N PHE A 25 3.30 -11.55 23.54
CA PHE A 25 2.78 -10.24 24.01
C PHE A 25 2.16 -10.13 25.42
N THR A 26 2.88 -10.49 26.48
CA THR A 26 2.46 -10.18 27.86
C THR A 26 2.56 -8.69 28.21
N ASP A 27 3.48 -7.91 27.60
CA ASP A 27 3.88 -6.58 28.10
C ASP A 27 3.47 -5.36 27.23
N LEU A 28 2.53 -5.49 26.29
CA LEU A 28 2.12 -4.34 25.45
C LEU A 28 1.09 -3.41 26.11
N PRO A 29 1.11 -2.10 25.77
CA PRO A 29 0.04 -1.16 26.08
C PRO A 29 -1.33 -1.62 25.54
N ASN A 30 -2.42 -1.25 26.22
CA ASN A 30 -3.78 -1.68 25.86
C ASN A 30 -4.21 -1.31 24.43
N GLN A 31 -3.74 -0.16 23.91
CA GLN A 31 -4.00 0.27 22.53
C GLN A 31 -3.39 -0.70 21.51
N ASP A 32 -2.17 -1.18 21.77
CA ASP A 32 -1.45 -2.10 20.89
C ASP A 32 -2.05 -3.51 20.94
N LYS A 33 -2.54 -3.94 22.12
CA LYS A 33 -3.30 -5.19 22.28
C LYS A 33 -4.56 -5.21 21.41
N ILE A 34 -5.29 -4.10 21.32
CA ILE A 34 -6.49 -3.99 20.47
C ILE A 34 -6.11 -4.01 18.98
N LYS A 35 -5.06 -3.28 18.58
CA LYS A 35 -4.58 -3.28 17.20
C LYS A 35 -4.19 -4.69 16.75
N PHE A 36 -3.38 -5.36 17.56
CA PHE A 36 -2.92 -6.72 17.31
C PHE A 36 -4.06 -7.72 17.22
N ARG A 37 -5.05 -7.65 18.12
CA ARG A 37 -6.24 -8.49 18.06
C ARG A 37 -7.00 -8.29 16.75
N ARG A 38 -7.18 -7.05 16.32
CA ARG A 38 -7.83 -6.73 15.03
C ARG A 38 -7.06 -7.28 13.85
N ASP A 39 -5.74 -7.22 13.86
CA ASP A 39 -4.90 -7.80 12.81
C ASP A 39 -5.10 -9.33 12.75
N ARG A 40 -5.14 -10.01 13.91
CA ARG A 40 -5.46 -11.45 14.01
C ARG A 40 -6.86 -11.78 13.50
N VAL A 41 -7.87 -11.03 13.93
CA VAL A 41 -9.26 -11.17 13.44
C VAL A 41 -9.31 -11.05 11.92
N ASN A 42 -8.62 -10.05 11.36
CA ASN A 42 -8.59 -9.82 9.92
C ASN A 42 -7.88 -10.97 9.17
N ARG A 43 -6.75 -11.47 9.68
CA ARG A 43 -6.06 -12.65 9.10
C ARG A 43 -6.98 -13.85 9.00
N LEU A 44 -7.64 -14.21 10.09
CA LEU A 44 -8.50 -15.39 10.13
C LEU A 44 -9.73 -15.20 9.23
N ARG A 45 -10.30 -13.99 9.19
CA ARG A 45 -11.38 -13.63 8.26
C ARG A 45 -10.97 -13.85 6.80
N ILE A 46 -9.78 -13.40 6.40
CA ILE A 46 -9.24 -13.55 5.02
C ILE A 46 -9.02 -15.03 4.69
N ARG A 47 -8.62 -15.84 5.67
CA ARG A 47 -8.47 -17.30 5.53
C ARG A 47 -9.79 -18.06 5.47
N GLY A 48 -10.94 -17.38 5.54
CA GLY A 48 -12.27 -17.98 5.38
C GLY A 48 -12.91 -18.48 6.68
N TYR A 49 -12.32 -18.22 7.85
CA TYR A 49 -12.93 -18.61 9.13
C TYR A 49 -14.21 -17.83 9.43
N THR A 50 -15.18 -18.51 10.02
CA THR A 50 -16.42 -17.91 10.54
C THR A 50 -16.14 -17.10 11.80
N ASN A 51 -17.05 -16.18 12.15
CA ASN A 51 -16.88 -15.35 13.34
C ASN A 51 -16.79 -16.19 14.64
N VAL A 52 -17.48 -17.34 14.68
CA VAL A 52 -17.45 -18.27 15.82
C VAL A 52 -16.06 -18.89 15.94
N GLU A 53 -15.52 -19.47 14.87
CA GLU A 53 -14.17 -20.06 14.86
C GLU A 53 -13.08 -19.03 15.17
N ILE A 54 -13.26 -17.78 14.71
CA ILE A 54 -12.35 -16.66 15.03
C ILE A 54 -12.39 -16.37 16.54
N SER A 55 -13.58 -16.33 17.14
CA SER A 55 -13.75 -16.04 18.57
C SER A 55 -13.09 -17.11 19.44
N GLU A 56 -13.20 -18.39 19.03
CA GLU A 56 -12.56 -19.52 19.70
C GLU A 56 -11.03 -19.47 19.56
N LYS A 57 -10.50 -19.23 18.36
CA LYS A 57 -9.04 -19.18 18.11
C LYS A 57 -8.35 -18.02 18.81
N ILE A 58 -9.04 -16.89 18.98
CA ILE A 58 -8.48 -15.69 19.62
C ILE A 58 -8.73 -15.71 21.14
N GLY A 59 -9.72 -16.47 21.61
CA GLY A 59 -10.11 -16.51 23.02
C GLY A 59 -10.88 -15.25 23.45
N CYS A 60 -11.77 -14.75 22.60
CA CYS A 60 -12.60 -13.57 22.91
C CYS A 60 -14.08 -13.81 22.59
N SER A 61 -14.97 -12.90 23.02
CA SER A 61 -16.40 -13.06 22.76
C SER A 61 -16.76 -12.79 21.30
N LEU A 62 -17.81 -13.45 20.80
CA LEU A 62 -18.32 -13.24 19.44
C LEU A 62 -18.63 -11.75 19.17
N SER A 63 -19.26 -11.07 20.13
CA SER A 63 -19.55 -9.63 20.05
C SER A 63 -18.28 -8.77 19.88
N THR A 64 -17.16 -9.20 20.47
CA THR A 64 -15.87 -8.52 20.32
C THR A 64 -15.34 -8.66 18.91
N VAL A 65 -15.41 -9.86 18.33
CA VAL A 65 -15.02 -10.13 16.94
C VAL A 65 -15.86 -9.30 15.98
N GLU A 66 -17.18 -9.22 16.19
CA GLU A 66 -18.09 -8.43 15.35
C GLU A 66 -17.76 -6.94 15.38
N LYS A 67 -17.52 -6.38 16.56
CA LYS A 67 -17.10 -4.97 16.71
C LYS A 67 -15.78 -4.69 16.01
N ASP A 68 -14.81 -5.59 16.15
CA ASP A 68 -13.52 -5.44 15.49
C ASP A 68 -13.65 -5.52 13.96
N LEU A 69 -14.44 -6.46 13.45
CA LEU A 69 -14.72 -6.56 12.01
C LEU A 69 -15.43 -5.32 11.46
N GLN A 70 -16.35 -4.73 12.22
CA GLN A 70 -17.00 -3.49 11.83
C GLN A 70 -15.99 -2.33 11.73
N ILE A 71 -15.12 -2.19 12.73
CA ILE A 71 -14.06 -1.16 12.73
C ILE A 71 -13.07 -1.38 11.58
N ILE A 72 -12.70 -2.63 11.29
CA ILE A 72 -11.85 -2.97 10.15
C ILE A 72 -12.52 -2.51 8.85
N ARG A 73 -13.81 -2.82 8.65
CA ARG A 73 -14.56 -2.39 7.45
C ARG A 73 -14.63 -0.88 7.32
N GLU A 74 -14.87 -0.16 8.40
CA GLU A 74 -14.91 1.31 8.40
C GLU A 74 -13.56 1.92 8.05
N ARG A 75 -12.48 1.38 8.60
CA ARG A 75 -11.11 1.78 8.24
C ARG A 75 -10.83 1.54 6.76
N SER A 76 -11.16 0.36 6.24
CA SER A 76 -10.99 0.04 4.81
C SER A 76 -11.80 0.98 3.92
N LYS A 77 -13.04 1.32 4.30
CA LYS A 77 -13.87 2.29 3.56
C LYS A 77 -13.25 3.68 3.56
N LYS A 78 -12.75 4.14 4.71
CA LYS A 78 -12.09 5.43 4.83
C LYS A 78 -10.82 5.47 3.98
N TRP A 79 -9.97 4.46 4.10
CA TRP A 79 -8.75 4.34 3.30
C TRP A 79 -9.06 4.36 1.81
N TYR A 80 -10.05 3.57 1.37
CA TYR A 80 -10.47 3.56 -0.04
C TYR A 80 -10.94 4.94 -0.55
N LYS A 81 -11.71 5.68 0.27
CA LYS A 81 -12.28 6.98 -0.14
C LYS A 81 -11.27 8.13 -0.10
N ASP A 82 -10.42 8.17 0.92
CA ASP A 82 -9.67 9.37 1.25
C ASP A 82 -8.16 9.23 0.97
N GLU A 83 -7.62 8.01 1.05
CA GLU A 83 -6.17 7.78 1.09
C GLU A 83 -5.65 6.90 -0.07
N SER A 84 -6.49 6.07 -0.68
CA SER A 84 -6.06 5.13 -1.73
C SER A 84 -5.48 5.82 -2.97
N ILE A 85 -6.09 6.93 -3.40
CA ILE A 85 -5.59 7.72 -4.54
C ILE A 85 -4.26 8.37 -4.17
N LYS A 86 -4.14 8.89 -2.95
CA LYS A 86 -2.94 9.53 -2.46
C LYS A 86 -1.79 8.51 -2.37
N ASP A 87 -2.03 7.35 -1.79
CA ASP A 87 -1.05 6.26 -1.68
C ASP A 87 -0.64 5.74 -3.06
N TYR A 88 -1.60 5.62 -3.99
CA TYR A 88 -1.31 5.26 -5.38
C TYR A 88 -0.40 6.30 -6.06
N CYS A 89 -0.71 7.59 -5.90
CA CYS A 89 0.12 8.68 -6.43
C CYS A 89 1.52 8.69 -5.80
N GLU A 90 1.63 8.52 -4.49
CA GLU A 90 2.91 8.43 -3.78
C GLU A 90 3.72 7.22 -4.28
N SER A 91 3.08 6.05 -4.49
CA SER A 91 3.74 4.88 -5.07
C SER A 91 4.25 5.12 -6.50
N ILE A 92 3.50 5.83 -7.35
CA ILE A 92 4.00 6.17 -8.69
C ILE A 92 5.20 7.11 -8.60
N GLN A 93 5.14 8.11 -7.71
CA GLN A 93 6.23 9.05 -7.50
C GLN A 93 7.51 8.33 -7.03
N ASP A 94 7.39 7.41 -6.08
CA ASP A 94 8.52 6.60 -5.60
C ASP A 94 9.14 5.77 -6.73
N CYS A 95 8.31 5.15 -7.60
CA CYS A 95 8.80 4.43 -8.77
C CYS A 95 9.51 5.33 -9.77
N ILE A 96 9.02 6.55 -10.00
CA ILE A 96 9.65 7.53 -10.90
C ILE A 96 11.05 7.91 -10.38
N ILE A 97 11.16 8.21 -9.08
CA ILE A 97 12.44 8.53 -8.43
C ILE A 97 13.40 7.35 -8.53
N PHE A 98 12.90 6.13 -8.30
CA PHE A 98 13.70 4.92 -8.45
C PHE A 98 14.28 4.77 -9.86
N TYR A 99 13.46 4.97 -10.90
CA TYR A 99 13.95 4.91 -12.28
C TYR A 99 14.97 6.01 -12.59
N ASP A 100 14.80 7.23 -12.07
CA ASP A 100 15.77 8.31 -12.25
C ASP A 100 17.13 7.95 -11.66
N ASN A 101 17.15 7.47 -10.42
CA ASN A 101 18.40 7.04 -9.77
C ASN A 101 19.04 5.87 -10.52
N ALA A 102 18.25 4.89 -10.93
CA ALA A 102 18.77 3.72 -11.65
C ALA A 102 19.34 4.09 -13.03
N ILE A 103 18.73 5.05 -13.73
CA ILE A 103 19.25 5.57 -15.00
C ILE A 103 20.56 6.33 -14.77
N GLU A 104 20.65 7.15 -13.72
CA GLU A 104 21.88 7.87 -13.36
C GLU A 104 23.03 6.91 -13.04
N ASP A 105 22.78 5.87 -12.23
CA ASP A 105 23.76 4.83 -11.92
C ASP A 105 24.22 4.09 -13.19
N LEU A 106 23.29 3.74 -14.08
CA LEU A 106 23.61 3.10 -15.36
C LEU A 106 24.42 4.02 -16.29
N GLN A 107 24.18 5.33 -16.27
CA GLN A 107 24.97 6.30 -17.04
C GLN A 107 26.41 6.37 -16.53
N ILE A 108 26.61 6.31 -15.21
CA ILE A 108 27.96 6.21 -14.61
C ILE A 108 28.65 4.94 -15.10
N LEU A 109 27.98 3.78 -14.99
CA LEU A 109 28.51 2.50 -15.46
C LEU A 109 28.84 2.51 -16.96
N TYR A 110 28.01 3.17 -17.77
CA TYR A 110 28.26 3.32 -19.21
C TYR A 110 29.56 4.08 -19.51
N HIS A 111 29.85 5.11 -18.72
CA HIS A 111 31.08 5.90 -18.84
C HIS A 111 32.32 5.14 -18.37
N GLU A 112 32.17 4.25 -17.39
CA GLU A 112 33.24 3.40 -16.85
C GLU A 112 33.51 2.15 -17.70
N ALA A 113 32.51 1.65 -18.42
CA ALA A 113 32.62 0.48 -19.26
C ALA A 113 33.66 0.68 -20.37
N ILE A 114 34.46 -0.35 -20.61
CA ILE A 114 35.49 -0.37 -21.67
C ILE A 114 34.98 -1.13 -22.88
N GLU A 115 34.26 -2.23 -22.64
CA GLU A 115 33.76 -3.09 -23.69
C GLU A 115 32.51 -2.51 -24.35
N ILE A 116 32.50 -2.50 -25.69
CA ILE A 116 31.34 -2.02 -26.47
C ILE A 116 30.10 -2.87 -26.19
N LYS A 117 30.28 -4.18 -25.97
CA LYS A 117 29.17 -5.08 -25.68
C LYS A 117 28.47 -4.71 -24.37
N GLU A 118 29.24 -4.47 -23.32
CA GLU A 118 28.73 -4.04 -22.01
C GLU A 118 28.03 -2.67 -22.12
N LYS A 119 28.59 -1.74 -22.89
CA LYS A 119 27.94 -0.44 -23.18
C LYS A 119 26.58 -0.58 -23.85
N LEU A 120 26.44 -1.52 -24.80
CA LEU A 120 25.16 -1.78 -25.46
C LEU A 120 24.14 -2.37 -24.48
N GLU A 121 24.55 -3.33 -23.63
CA GLU A 121 23.67 -3.92 -22.61
C GLU A 121 23.19 -2.86 -21.60
N ILE A 122 24.06 -1.92 -21.21
CA ILE A 122 23.70 -0.81 -20.33
C ILE A 122 22.71 0.15 -21.02
N LEU A 123 22.95 0.51 -22.28
CA LEU A 123 22.04 1.38 -23.04
C LEU A 123 20.66 0.74 -23.23
N ASP A 124 20.60 -0.55 -23.51
CA ASP A 124 19.34 -1.29 -23.60
C ASP A 124 18.55 -1.21 -22.29
N LYS A 125 19.24 -1.36 -21.14
CA LYS A 125 18.60 -1.23 -19.82
C LYS A 125 18.14 0.19 -19.50
N ILE A 126 18.90 1.21 -19.89
CA ILE A 126 18.47 2.61 -19.78
C ILE A 126 17.19 2.81 -20.59
N SER A 127 17.12 2.29 -21.82
CA SER A 127 15.93 2.40 -22.67
C SER A 127 14.71 1.75 -22.03
N GLU A 128 14.86 0.53 -21.50
CA GLU A 128 13.79 -0.20 -20.79
C GLU A 128 13.23 0.59 -19.60
N PHE A 129 14.11 1.20 -18.80
CA PHE A 129 13.71 2.03 -17.66
C PHE A 129 13.05 3.34 -18.09
N GLN A 130 13.50 3.96 -19.17
CA GLN A 130 12.85 5.15 -19.73
C GLN A 130 11.44 4.85 -20.25
N GLU A 131 11.24 3.73 -20.95
CA GLU A 131 9.92 3.28 -21.41
C GLU A 131 8.98 3.00 -20.24
N SER A 132 9.48 2.31 -19.22
CA SER A 132 8.72 2.03 -17.99
C SER A 132 8.32 3.31 -17.27
N LYS A 133 9.22 4.29 -17.19
CA LYS A 133 8.96 5.62 -16.61
C LYS A 133 7.88 6.38 -17.40
N LEU A 134 7.97 6.38 -18.74
CA LEU A 134 6.96 7.02 -19.60
C LEU A 134 5.58 6.38 -19.43
N SER A 135 5.52 5.06 -19.32
CA SER A 135 4.28 4.34 -19.00
C SER A 135 3.68 4.84 -17.69
N LEU A 136 4.48 4.96 -16.62
CA LEU A 136 4.00 5.50 -15.34
C LEU A 136 3.47 6.93 -15.43
N TYR A 137 4.11 7.80 -16.22
CA TYR A 137 3.58 9.16 -16.46
C TYR A 137 2.19 9.12 -17.10
N SER A 138 1.95 8.22 -18.07
CA SER A 138 0.61 8.08 -18.67
C SER A 138 -0.47 7.67 -17.64
N HIS A 139 -0.10 6.89 -16.63
CA HIS A 139 -0.99 6.51 -15.52
C HIS A 139 -1.31 7.72 -14.63
N THR A 140 -0.33 8.58 -14.34
CA THR A 140 -0.59 9.81 -13.56
C THR A 140 -1.57 10.77 -14.26
N GLN A 141 -1.51 10.87 -15.59
CA GLN A 141 -2.45 11.67 -16.38
C GLN A 141 -3.88 11.11 -16.30
N THR A 142 -4.02 9.79 -16.25
CA THR A 142 -5.32 9.12 -16.07
C THR A 142 -5.91 9.43 -14.70
N VAL A 143 -5.11 9.42 -13.63
CA VAL A 143 -5.53 9.82 -12.29
C VAL A 143 -5.94 11.29 -12.25
N GLN A 144 -5.17 12.18 -12.90
CA GLN A 144 -5.51 13.60 -12.99
C GLN A 144 -6.86 13.83 -13.67
N ASN A 145 -7.15 13.07 -14.74
CA ASN A 145 -8.45 13.12 -15.42
C ASN A 145 -9.58 12.59 -14.52
N PHE A 146 -9.35 11.51 -13.76
CA PHE A 146 -10.32 11.00 -12.78
C PHE A 146 -10.63 12.02 -11.69
N LEU A 147 -9.63 12.70 -11.15
CA LEU A 147 -9.82 13.73 -10.12
C LEU A 147 -10.62 14.92 -10.66
N LYS A 148 -10.27 15.44 -11.85
CA LYS A 148 -11.01 16.53 -12.50
C LYS A 148 -12.47 16.17 -12.78
N ASN A 149 -12.74 14.93 -13.19
CA ASN A 149 -14.10 14.45 -13.44
C ASN A 149 -14.91 14.33 -12.14
N ASN A 150 -14.30 13.93 -11.03
CA ASN A 150 -14.99 13.86 -9.74
C ASN A 150 -15.28 15.25 -9.13
N GLU A 151 -14.40 16.23 -9.32
CA GLU A 151 -14.66 17.63 -8.94
C GLU A 151 -15.87 18.22 -9.68
N SER A 152 -16.05 17.86 -10.97
CA SER A 152 -17.21 18.28 -11.75
C SER A 152 -18.55 17.67 -11.28
N MET A 153 -18.54 16.51 -10.63
CA MET A 153 -19.74 15.91 -10.03
C MET A 153 -20.13 16.54 -8.69
N GLN A 154 -19.19 17.13 -7.94
CA GLN A 154 -19.51 17.81 -6.69
C GLN A 154 -20.13 19.20 -6.89
N LEU A 155 -19.88 19.84 -8.04
CA LEU A 155 -20.44 21.15 -8.38
C LEU A 155 -21.82 21.09 -9.06
N GLY A 156 -22.29 19.90 -9.47
CA GLY A 156 -23.61 19.69 -10.08
C GLY A 156 -24.76 19.42 -9.10
N GLY A 157 -24.49 19.43 -7.79
CA GLY A 157 -25.45 19.05 -6.74
C GLY A 157 -26.19 20.21 -6.06
N ILE A 158 -26.06 21.44 -6.55
CA ILE A 158 -26.84 22.58 -6.05
C ILE A 158 -27.56 23.18 -7.25
N TYR A 159 -28.87 22.96 -7.28
CA TYR A 159 -29.93 23.63 -8.05
C TYR A 159 -30.88 22.58 -8.63
N CYS A 160 -31.85 22.16 -7.81
CA CYS A 160 -33.24 21.99 -8.22
C CYS A 160 -34.10 22.53 -7.07
N GLU A 161 -35.05 23.37 -7.45
CA GLU A 161 -35.97 24.19 -6.63
C GLU A 161 -36.79 23.43 -5.59
#